data_AF-A0A522WM80-F1
#
_entry.id   AF-A0A522WM80-F1
#
_cell.length_a   1.000
_cell.length_b   1.000
_cell.length_c   1.000
_cell.angle_alpha   90.00
_cell.angle_beta   90.00
_cell.angle_gamma   90.00
#
_symmetry.space_group_name_H-M   'P 1'
#
loop_
_entity.id
_entity.type
_entity.pdbx_description
1 polymer ?
#
loop_
_entity_poly.entity_id
_entity_poly.type
_entity_poly.pdbx_seq_one_letter_code
_entity_poly.pdbx_strand_id
1 'polypeptide(L)'
;VRLIHLPDGKPVAGAILFQPRMEMPMGNMAPMPTKVAPGTPDGKGIYPFTADIGMAGPWTLTVSAKVQGETTTISGSVPFVAAAAAHSSADHKH
;
A
#
# COMPACT_ATOMS: atom_id res chain seq x y z
N VAL A 1 2.47 2.57 4.51
CA VAL A 1 1.53 1.89 5.45
C VAL A 1 2.05 2.05 6.87
N ARG A 2 1.17 2.22 7.86
CA ARG A 2 1.55 2.23 9.29
C ARG A 2 0.82 1.08 9.99
N LEU A 3 1.57 0.23 10.70
CA LEU A 3 0.98 -0.87 11.45
C LEU A 3 0.71 -0.40 12.88
N ILE A 4 -0.54 -0.55 13.34
CA ILE A 4 -0.98 -0.16 14.68
C ILE A 4 -1.44 -1.40 15.41
N HIS A 5 -0.90 -1.62 16.61
CA HIS A 5 -1.40 -2.65 17.51
C HIS A 5 -2.69 -2.13 18.16
N LEU A 6 -3.82 -2.76 17.83
CA LEU A 6 -5.14 -2.25 18.22
C LEU A 6 -5.35 -2.19 19.75
N PRO A 7 -4.91 -3.18 20.55
CA PRO A 7 -5.13 -3.16 21.99
C PRO A 7 -4.50 -1.97 22.72
N ASP A 8 -3.34 -1.48 22.29
CA ASP A 8 -2.62 -0.37 22.96
C ASP A 8 -2.48 0.91 22.10
N GLY A 9 -2.92 0.87 20.84
CA GLY A 9 -2.88 1.98 19.90
C GLY A 9 -1.48 2.37 19.43
N LYS A 10 -0.45 1.58 19.73
CA LYS A 10 0.94 1.95 19.43
C LYS A 10 1.38 1.48 18.04
N PRO A 11 2.31 2.20 17.40
CA PRO A 11 2.95 1.73 16.17
C PRO A 11 3.75 0.46 16.42
N VAL A 12 3.61 -0.52 15.54
CA VAL A 12 4.40 -1.76 15.57
C VAL A 12 5.67 -1.56 14.76
N ALA A 13 6.81 -1.52 15.44
CA ALA A 13 8.11 -1.61 14.81
C ALA A 13 8.56 -3.07 14.65
N GLY A 14 9.49 -3.33 13.73
CA GLY A 14 10.12 -4.66 13.58
C GLY A 14 9.24 -5.76 12.98
N ALA A 15 7.98 -5.47 12.61
CA ALA A 15 7.18 -6.41 11.83
C ALA A 15 7.77 -6.65 10.45
N ILE A 16 7.61 -7.87 9.94
CA ILE A 16 8.01 -8.27 8.59
C ILE A 16 6.77 -8.30 7.72
N LEU A 17 6.66 -7.37 6.77
CA LEU A 17 5.58 -7.35 5.79
C LEU A 17 6.00 -8.11 4.52
N PHE A 18 5.09 -8.92 4.00
CA PHE A 18 5.33 -9.79 2.84
C PHE A 18 4.06 -9.97 2.01
N GLN A 19 4.23 -10.55 0.81
CA GLN A 19 3.16 -10.75 -0.17
C GLN A 19 2.34 -9.47 -0.46
N PRO A 20 2.97 -8.31 -0.72
CA PRO A 20 2.20 -7.14 -1.10
C PRO A 20 1.49 -7.38 -2.44
N ARG A 21 0.21 -7.01 -2.49
CA ARG A 21 -0.61 -7.03 -3.69
C ARG A 21 -1.31 -5.69 -3.85
N MET A 22 -1.18 -5.08 -5.03
CA MET A 22 -1.84 -3.83 -5.37
C MET A 22 -2.81 -4.09 -6.51
N GLU A 23 -4.10 -3.82 -6.30
CA GLU A 23 -5.16 -4.15 -7.25
C GLU A 23 -6.16 -3.00 -7.40
N MET A 24 -6.62 -2.78 -8.63
CA MET A 24 -7.71 -1.87 -8.96
C MET A 24 -9.00 -2.67 -9.18
N PRO A 25 -10.10 -2.39 -8.47
CA PRO A 25 -11.40 -3.02 -8.72
C PRO A 25 -11.91 -2.69 -10.13
N MET A 26 -12.37 -3.71 -10.86
CA MET A 26 -12.90 -3.58 -12.24
C MET A 26 -14.40 -3.90 -12.31
N GLY A 27 -15.15 -3.51 -11.27
CA GLY A 27 -16.59 -3.77 -11.18
C GLY A 27 -16.91 -5.27 -11.19
N ASN A 28 -17.52 -5.76 -12.27
CA ASN A 28 -17.90 -7.16 -12.45
C ASN A 28 -16.76 -8.03 -13.03
N MET A 29 -15.59 -7.47 -13.32
CA MET A 29 -14.43 -8.18 -13.84
C MET A 29 -13.41 -8.46 -12.72
N ALA A 30 -12.46 -9.36 -13.00
CA ALA A 30 -11.32 -9.62 -12.11
C ALA A 30 -10.55 -8.30 -11.83
N PRO A 31 -10.09 -8.06 -10.59
CA PRO A 31 -9.29 -6.89 -10.27
C PRO A 31 -8.04 -6.82 -11.14
N MET A 32 -7.63 -5.61 -11.51
CA MET A 32 -6.40 -5.41 -12.27
C MET A 32 -5.21 -5.29 -11.31
N PRO A 33 -4.29 -6.26 -11.27
CA PRO A 33 -3.10 -6.17 -10.46
C PRO A 33 -2.08 -5.21 -11.08
N THR A 34 -1.27 -4.57 -10.23
CA THR A 34 -0.06 -3.86 -10.65
C THR A 34 1.14 -4.29 -9.81
N LYS A 35 2.34 -3.96 -10.30
CA LYS A 35 3.58 -4.20 -9.59
C LYS A 35 3.64 -3.33 -8.34
N VAL A 36 4.00 -3.96 -7.23
CA VAL A 36 4.27 -3.28 -5.96
C VAL A 36 5.53 -3.88 -5.33
N ALA A 37 6.40 -3.01 -4.83
CA ALA A 37 7.63 -3.38 -4.16
C ALA A 37 7.66 -2.78 -2.74
N PRO A 38 8.05 -3.56 -1.71
CA PRO A 38 8.31 -3.01 -0.39
C PRO A 38 9.60 -2.17 -0.42
N GLY A 39 9.60 -1.05 0.29
CA GLY A 39 10.79 -0.25 0.56
C GLY A 39 11.44 -0.63 1.90
N THR A 40 12.49 0.10 2.27
CA THR A 40 13.18 -0.09 3.55
C THR A 40 12.39 0.59 4.68
N PRO A 41 11.93 -0.13 5.72
CA PRO A 41 11.26 0.47 6.87
C PRO A 41 12.21 1.38 7.67
N ASP A 42 11.67 2.45 8.26
CA ASP A 42 12.44 3.41 9.06
C ASP A 42 12.63 2.99 10.54
N GLY A 43 12.11 1.82 10.91
CA GLY A 43 12.10 1.31 12.28
C GLY A 43 11.08 1.97 13.20
N LYS A 44 10.26 2.92 12.72
CA LYS A 44 9.26 3.68 13.52
C LYS A 44 7.82 3.21 13.28
N GLY A 45 7.67 1.98 12.76
CA GLY A 45 6.39 1.37 12.40
C GLY A 45 5.79 1.90 11.10
N ILE A 46 6.59 2.57 10.26
CA ILE A 46 6.22 2.97 8.91
C ILE A 46 6.88 2.02 7.90
N TYR A 47 6.04 1.47 7.02
CA TYR A 47 6.41 0.52 5.99
C TYR A 47 6.13 1.13 4.62
N PRO A 48 7.17 1.59 3.90
CA PRO A 48 7.02 2.19 2.58
C PRO A 48 6.77 1.12 1.51
N PHE A 49 5.96 1.48 0.51
CA PHE A 49 5.71 0.68 -0.68
C PHE A 49 5.77 1.59 -1.90
N THR A 50 6.34 1.09 -2.99
CA THR A 50 6.31 1.74 -4.31
C THR A 50 5.49 0.88 -5.25
N ALA A 51 4.55 1.49 -5.98
CA ALA A 51 3.68 0.78 -6.91
C ALA A 51 3.56 1.55 -8.23
N ASP A 52 3.43 0.80 -9.33
CA ASP A 52 3.27 1.36 -10.68
C ASP A 52 1.79 1.66 -10.94
N ILE A 53 1.31 2.79 -10.42
CA ILE A 53 -0.09 3.21 -10.55
C ILE A 53 -0.31 3.86 -11.92
N GLY A 54 -0.80 3.07 -12.87
CA GLY A 54 -1.01 3.52 -14.26
C GLY A 54 -2.35 4.21 -14.53
N MET A 55 -3.29 4.17 -13.60
CA MET A 55 -4.64 4.73 -13.77
C MET A 55 -5.13 5.45 -12.51
N ALA A 56 -5.81 6.57 -12.71
CA ALA A 56 -6.56 7.23 -11.66
C ALA A 56 -7.76 6.38 -11.24
N GLY A 57 -8.14 6.44 -9.97
CA GLY A 57 -9.29 5.70 -9.44
C GLY A 57 -8.97 4.92 -8.18
N PRO A 58 -9.87 4.01 -7.75
CA PRO A 58 -9.72 3.25 -6.53
C PRO A 58 -8.67 2.14 -6.68
N TRP A 59 -7.79 2.03 -5.69
CA TRP A 59 -6.79 0.98 -5.57
C TRP A 59 -6.80 0.42 -4.15
N THR A 60 -6.45 -0.86 -4.01
CA THR A 60 -6.32 -1.51 -2.71
C THR A 60 -4.95 -2.16 -2.61
N LEU A 61 -4.20 -1.78 -1.57
CA LEU A 61 -2.97 -2.47 -1.16
C LEU A 61 -3.32 -3.51 -0.11
N THR A 62 -3.08 -4.78 -0.38
CA THR A 62 -3.17 -5.87 0.59
C THR A 62 -1.78 -6.36 0.98
N VAL A 63 -1.55 -6.60 2.26
CA VAL A 63 -0.27 -7.05 2.80
C VAL A 63 -0.47 -8.07 3.92
N SER A 64 0.44 -9.03 4.01
CA SER A 64 0.57 -9.93 5.16
C SER A 64 1.70 -9.44 6.07
N ALA A 65 1.57 -9.62 7.37
CA ALA A 65 2.56 -9.22 8.36
C ALA A 65 2.81 -10.33 9.39
N LYS A 66 4.09 -10.56 9.69
CA LYS A 66 4.54 -11.25 10.90
C LYS A 66 4.92 -10.21 11.93
N VAL A 67 4.26 -10.24 13.09
CA VAL A 67 4.46 -9.30 14.18
C VAL A 67 5.01 -10.05 15.38
N GLN A 68 6.03 -9.50 16.05
CA GLN A 68 6.55 -10.11 17.26
C GLN A 68 5.48 -10.11 18.35
N GLY A 69 5.25 -11.28 18.96
CA GLY A 69 4.21 -11.46 19.99
C GLY A 69 2.87 -11.94 19.42
N GLU A 70 2.64 -11.79 18.12
CA GLU A 70 1.50 -12.40 17.44
C GLU A 70 1.83 -13.84 17.03
N THR A 71 0.93 -14.76 17.34
CA THR A 71 1.14 -16.19 17.08
C THR A 71 0.85 -16.55 15.62
N THR A 72 0.08 -15.71 14.90
CA THR A 72 -0.35 -15.96 13.53
C THR A 72 0.05 -14.83 12.61
N THR A 73 0.09 -15.14 11.30
CA THR A 73 0.23 -14.09 10.28
C THR A 73 -1.06 -13.29 10.21
N ILE A 74 -0.93 -11.97 10.27
CA ILE A 74 -2.05 -11.05 10.11
C ILE A 74 -2.07 -10.56 8.67
N SER A 75 -3.25 -10.39 8.09
CA SER A 75 -3.43 -9.78 6.77
C SER A 75 -4.29 -8.52 6.90
N GLY A 76 -3.97 -7.50 6.09
CA GLY A 76 -4.72 -6.24 6.08
C GLY A 76 -4.75 -5.62 4.69
N SER A 77 -5.79 -4.83 4.44
CA SER A 77 -6.01 -4.12 3.18
C SER A 77 -6.20 -2.63 3.42
N VAL A 78 -5.55 -1.82 2.59
CA VAL A 78 -5.59 -0.36 2.64
C VAL A 78 -6.15 0.16 1.30
N PRO A 79 -7.44 0.51 1.24
CA PRO A 79 -8.01 1.16 0.06
C PRO A 79 -7.58 2.64 0.00
N PHE A 80 -7.33 3.14 -1.21
CA PHE A 80 -7.07 4.56 -1.48
C PHE A 80 -7.53 4.92 -2.89
N VAL A 81 -7.60 6.22 -3.20
CA VAL A 81 -7.91 6.71 -4.54
C VAL A 81 -6.66 7.38 -5.10
N ALA A 82 -6.18 6.89 -6.24
CA ALA A 82 -5.11 7.54 -6.99
C ALA A 82 -5.70 8.67 -7.84
N ALA A 83 -5.08 9.84 -7.78
CA ALA A 83 -5.37 10.93 -8.71
C ALA A 83 -4.65 10.70 -10.04
N ALA A 84 -5.20 11.22 -11.13
CA ALA A 84 -4.43 11.34 -12.37
C ALA A 84 -3.21 12.22 -12.08
N ALA A 85 -2.04 11.85 -12.61
CA ALA A 85 -0.93 12.79 -12.65
C ALA A 85 -1.44 14.02 -13.41
N ALA A 86 -1.48 15.18 -12.74
CA ALA A 86 -1.75 16.42 -13.44
C ALA A 86 -0.68 16.55 -14.52
N HIS A 87 -1.05 16.36 -15.77
CA HIS A 87 -0.27 16.88 -16.88
C HIS A 87 -0.22 18.38 -16.64
N SER A 88 0.87 18.87 -16.04
CA SER A 88 1.20 20.28 -16.14
C SER A 88 1.52 20.50 -17.62
N SER A 89 0.49 20.84 -18.38
CA SER A 89 0.61 21.51 -19.68
C SER A 89 1.15 22.91 -19.42
N ALA A 90 2.40 22.99 -18.98
CA ALA A 90 3.17 24.21 -18.89
C ALA A 90 4.28 24.13 -19.93
N ASP A 91 3.89 24.19 -21.21
CA ASP A 91 4.71 24.82 -22.23
C ASP A 91 3.79 25.34 -23.36
N HIS A 92 3.28 26.55 -23.12
CA HIS A 92 2.75 27.42 -24.16
C HIS A 92 3.86 28.45 -24.43
N LYS A 93 4.86 28.10 -25.25
CA LYS A 93 5.78 29.10 -25.84
C LYS A 93 6.63 28.52 -26.98
N HIS A 94 6.22 28.76 -28.23
CA HIS A 94 6.82 29.76 -29.14
C HIS A 94 6.15 29.71 -30.52
#